data_AF-A0A7W0K5L5-F1
#
_entry.id   AF-A0A7W0K5L5-F1
#
_cell.length_a   1.000
_cell.length_b   1.000
_cell.length_c   1.000
_cell.angle_alpha   90.00
_cell.angle_beta   90.00
_cell.angle_gamma   90.00
#
_symmetry.space_group_name_H-M   'P 1'
#
loop_
_entity.id
_entity.type
_entity.pdbx_description
1 polymer ?
#
loop_
_entity_poly.entity_id
_entity_poly.type
_entity_poly.pdbx_seq_one_letter_code
_entity_poly.pdbx_strand_id
1 'polypeptide(L)'
;MASTDRHVLGELRAVREDQQGEQSNLARLRDQADERRRVAAAHLSELRATRESQVRLRDALDVRIQEYQVEVDGLARDQANIEALLRSRQSPAPESAPGGVVAAGGVTGDWGGGLIWPAGGPVTSPFGQRWGRMHTGIDLGSGSGSPIRAAKSGTVISSGDSGGYGLLTA
;
A
#
# COMPACT_ATOMS: atom_id res chain seq x y z
N MET A 1 17.06 -29.00 -90.23
CA MET A 1 16.18 -28.00 -89.58
C MET A 1 15.36 -28.58 -88.43
N ALA A 2 14.65 -29.71 -88.59
CA ALA A 2 13.80 -30.29 -87.53
C ALA A 2 14.50 -30.73 -86.21
N SER A 3 15.81 -30.98 -86.22
CA SER A 3 16.58 -31.37 -85.02
C SER A 3 16.87 -30.18 -84.09
N THR A 4 17.21 -29.03 -84.67
CA THR A 4 17.58 -27.80 -83.94
C THR A 4 16.37 -27.20 -83.21
N ASP A 5 15.20 -27.18 -83.84
CA ASP A 5 13.95 -26.69 -83.22
C ASP A 5 13.56 -27.51 -81.98
N ARG A 6 13.74 -28.84 -82.03
CA ARG A 6 13.46 -29.70 -80.87
C ARG A 6 14.37 -29.40 -79.69
N HIS A 7 15.62 -29.07 -79.96
CA HIS A 7 16.59 -28.73 -78.92
C HIS A 7 16.24 -27.40 -78.24
N VAL A 8 15.98 -26.35 -79.03
CA VAL A 8 15.60 -25.02 -78.53
C VAL A 8 14.30 -25.08 -77.71
N LEU A 9 13.31 -25.85 -78.15
CA LEU A 9 12.07 -26.05 -77.38
C LEU A 9 12.28 -26.81 -76.06
N GLY A 10 13.27 -27.71 -76.03
CA GLY A 10 13.69 -28.40 -74.81
C GLY A 10 14.33 -27.45 -73.81
N GLU A 11 15.26 -26.61 -74.26
CA GLU A 11 15.92 -25.59 -73.43
C GLU A 11 14.91 -24.57 -72.88
N LEU A 12 14.00 -24.08 -73.73
CA LEU A 12 12.95 -23.14 -73.30
C LEU A 12 12.04 -23.76 -72.22
N ARG A 13 11.74 -25.06 -72.31
CA ARG A 13 10.96 -25.77 -71.31
C ARG A 13 11.72 -25.84 -69.98
N ALA A 14 12.99 -26.25 -70.02
CA ALA A 14 13.84 -26.34 -68.82
C ALA A 14 13.95 -24.99 -68.11
N VAL A 15 14.25 -23.91 -68.84
CA VAL A 15 14.32 -22.55 -68.28
C VAL A 15 12.99 -22.12 -67.65
N ARG A 16 11.85 -22.49 -68.25
CA ARG A 16 10.53 -22.13 -67.72
C ARG A 16 10.19 -22.92 -66.46
N GLU A 17 10.58 -24.20 -66.39
CA GLU A 17 10.47 -25.03 -65.18
C GLU A 17 11.35 -24.48 -64.04
N ASP A 18 12.59 -24.10 -64.33
CA ASP A 18 13.49 -23.45 -63.37
C ASP A 18 12.92 -22.12 -62.86
N GLN A 19 12.42 -21.27 -63.76
CA GLN A 19 11.78 -20.00 -63.40
C GLN A 19 10.55 -20.23 -62.48
N GLN A 20 9.73 -21.24 -62.75
CA GLN A 20 8.59 -21.58 -61.89
C GLN A 20 9.06 -22.09 -60.51
N GLY A 21 10.14 -22.87 -60.47
CA GLY A 21 10.78 -23.31 -59.23
C GLY A 21 11.27 -22.14 -58.39
N GLU A 22 11.97 -21.19 -59.01
CA GLU A 22 12.46 -19.98 -58.35
C GLU A 22 11.32 -19.10 -57.83
N GLN A 23 10.27 -18.88 -58.62
CA GLN A 23 9.09 -18.12 -58.19
C GLN A 23 8.41 -18.78 -56.98
N SER A 24 8.28 -20.10 -56.99
CA SER A 24 7.72 -20.85 -55.87
C SER A 24 8.60 -20.79 -54.62
N ASN A 25 9.92 -20.76 -54.80
CA ASN A 25 10.87 -20.55 -53.70
C ASN A 25 10.76 -19.13 -53.11
N LEU A 26 10.70 -18.10 -53.95
CA LEU A 26 10.52 -16.71 -53.53
C LEU A 26 9.20 -16.50 -52.79
N ALA A 27 8.10 -17.13 -53.23
CA ALA A 27 6.82 -17.10 -52.53
C ALA A 27 6.95 -17.68 -51.12
N ARG A 28 7.54 -18.88 -50.98
CA ARG A 28 7.77 -19.50 -49.66
C ARG A 28 8.64 -18.65 -48.74
N LEU A 29 9.70 -18.03 -49.27
CA LEU A 29 10.56 -17.15 -48.48
C LEU A 29 9.83 -15.89 -48.01
N ARG A 30 8.95 -15.32 -48.83
CA ARG A 30 8.10 -14.19 -48.45
C ARG A 30 7.13 -14.58 -47.35
N ASP A 31 6.44 -15.71 -47.49
CA ASP A 31 5.52 -16.22 -46.47
C ASP A 31 6.24 -16.45 -45.13
N GLN A 32 7.44 -17.05 -45.16
CA GLN A 32 8.27 -17.23 -43.97
C GLN A 32 8.70 -15.90 -43.34
N ALA A 33 9.05 -14.89 -44.15
CA ALA A 33 9.43 -13.57 -43.66
C ALA A 33 8.25 -12.85 -43.01
N ASP A 34 7.06 -12.94 -43.60
CA ASP A 34 5.85 -12.33 -43.07
C ASP A 34 5.38 -13.02 -41.79
N GLU A 35 5.50 -14.34 -41.71
CA GLU A 35 5.21 -15.08 -40.48
C GLU A 35 6.16 -14.68 -39.35
N ARG A 36 7.48 -14.62 -39.62
CA ARG A 36 8.47 -14.16 -38.63
C ARG A 36 8.19 -12.74 -38.15
N ARG A 37 7.77 -11.84 -39.05
CA ARG A 37 7.38 -10.46 -38.68
C ARG A 37 6.15 -10.44 -37.79
N ARG A 38 5.14 -11.26 -38.08
CA ARG A 38 3.92 -11.38 -37.26
C ARG A 38 4.25 -11.87 -35.84
N VAL A 39 5.04 -12.94 -35.75
CA VAL A 39 5.50 -13.49 -34.46
C VAL A 39 6.32 -12.46 -33.67
N ALA A 40 7.27 -11.77 -34.32
CA ALA A 40 8.06 -10.73 -33.68
C ALA A 40 7.20 -9.53 -33.20
N ALA A 41 6.21 -9.12 -33.99
CA ALA A 41 5.27 -8.06 -33.61
C ALA A 41 4.40 -8.46 -32.41
N ALA A 42 3.94 -9.72 -32.37
CA ALA A 42 3.18 -10.26 -31.24
C ALA A 42 4.01 -10.25 -29.94
N HIS A 43 5.25 -10.76 -29.99
CA HIS A 43 6.16 -10.73 -28.85
C HIS A 43 6.48 -9.30 -28.37
N LEU A 44 6.67 -8.36 -29.31
CA LEU A 44 6.90 -6.96 -28.94
C LEU A 44 5.69 -6.36 -28.22
N SER A 45 4.47 -6.68 -28.64
CA SER A 45 3.24 -6.26 -27.97
C SER A 45 3.13 -6.85 -26.56
N GLU A 46 3.43 -8.14 -26.40
CA GLU A 46 3.43 -8.82 -25.11
C GLU A 46 4.47 -8.24 -24.14
N LEU A 47 5.69 -7.98 -24.62
CA LEU A 47 6.74 -7.33 -23.83
C LEU A 47 6.34 -5.93 -23.39
N ARG A 48 5.69 -5.15 -24.26
CA ARG A 48 5.15 -3.82 -23.91
C ARG A 48 4.09 -3.91 -22.82
N ALA A 49 3.10 -4.81 -22.98
CA ALA A 49 2.05 -5.02 -21.98
C ALA A 49 2.61 -5.47 -20.61
N THR A 50 3.63 -6.35 -20.64
CA THR A 50 4.35 -6.78 -19.44
C THR A 50 5.08 -5.61 -18.79
N ARG A 51 5.80 -4.80 -19.57
CA ARG A 51 6.53 -3.62 -19.08
C ARG A 51 5.59 -2.61 -18.44
N GLU A 52 4.45 -2.33 -19.06
CA GLU A 52 3.43 -1.44 -18.49
C GLU A 52 2.88 -1.98 -17.16
N SER A 53 2.65 -3.29 -17.07
CA SER A 53 2.21 -3.92 -15.82
C SER A 53 3.25 -3.81 -14.72
N GLN A 54 4.54 -3.98 -15.05
CA GLN A 54 5.64 -3.75 -14.11
C GLN A 54 5.70 -2.30 -13.62
N VAL A 55 5.52 -1.32 -14.52
CA VAL A 55 5.51 0.10 -14.14
C VAL A 55 4.34 0.39 -13.21
N ARG A 56 3.12 -0.08 -13.53
CA ARG A 56 1.96 0.06 -12.65
C ARG A 56 2.19 -0.53 -11.26
N LEU A 57 2.81 -1.71 -11.19
CA LEU A 57 3.13 -2.35 -9.91
C LEU A 57 4.16 -1.55 -9.11
N ARG A 58 5.22 -1.07 -9.77
CA ARG A 58 6.23 -0.23 -9.14
C ARG A 58 5.60 1.04 -8.57
N ASP A 59 4.81 1.74 -9.38
CA ASP A 59 4.20 3.01 -8.97
C ASP A 59 3.24 2.78 -7.78
N ALA A 60 2.50 1.66 -7.75
CA ALA A 60 1.67 1.28 -6.61
C ALA A 60 2.50 0.97 -5.35
N LEU A 61 3.67 0.32 -5.49
CA LEU A 61 4.58 0.08 -4.38
C LEU A 61 5.18 1.38 -3.84
N ASP A 62 5.55 2.31 -4.71
CA ASP A 62 6.11 3.60 -4.32
C ASP A 62 5.10 4.41 -3.49
N VAL A 63 3.83 4.44 -3.91
CA VAL A 63 2.74 5.05 -3.13
C VAL A 63 2.62 4.39 -1.76
N ARG A 64 2.65 3.05 -1.71
CA ARG A 64 2.53 2.32 -0.43
C ARG A 64 3.73 2.56 0.50
N ILE A 65 4.93 2.66 -0.05
CA ILE A 65 6.14 2.98 0.73
C ILE A 65 6.01 4.39 1.33
N GLN A 66 5.51 5.36 0.56
CA GLN A 66 5.27 6.71 1.06
C GLN A 66 4.23 6.74 2.18
N GLU A 67 3.13 6.00 2.04
CA GLU A 67 2.13 5.84 3.12
C GLU A 67 2.77 5.33 4.41
N TYR A 68 3.58 4.27 4.33
CA TYR A 68 4.26 3.72 5.51
C TYR A 68 5.30 4.67 6.09
N GLN A 69 5.99 5.46 5.26
CA GLN A 69 6.93 6.47 5.76
C GLN A 69 6.20 7.54 6.59
N VAL A 70 5.05 8.02 6.11
CA VAL A 70 4.22 8.97 6.86
C VAL A 70 3.73 8.36 8.18
N GLU A 71 3.33 7.09 8.18
CA GLU A 71 2.92 6.38 9.39
C GLU A 71 4.06 6.27 10.41
N VAL A 72 5.26 5.86 9.96
CA VAL A 72 6.46 5.76 10.79
C VAL A 72 6.83 7.12 11.39
N ASP A 73 6.77 8.19 10.60
CA ASP A 73 7.04 9.55 11.09
C ASP A 73 6.01 10.00 12.15
N GLY A 74 4.75 9.63 11.96
CA GLY A 74 3.69 9.85 12.95
C GLY A 74 3.98 9.13 14.27
N LEU A 75 4.29 7.84 14.20
CA LEU A 75 4.64 7.02 15.37
C LEU A 75 5.88 7.56 16.10
N ALA A 76 6.89 8.05 15.36
CA ALA A 76 8.08 8.65 15.95
C ALA A 76 7.74 9.94 16.74
N ARG A 77 6.82 10.76 16.23
CA ARG A 77 6.32 11.96 16.96
C ARG A 77 5.57 11.56 18.23
N ASP A 78 4.71 10.55 18.12
CA ASP A 78 3.95 10.04 19.28
C ASP A 78 4.88 9.49 20.35
N GLN A 79 5.91 8.73 19.95
CA GLN A 79 6.95 8.25 20.87
C GLN A 79 7.67 9.41 21.56
N ALA A 80 8.09 10.44 20.82
CA ALA A 80 8.76 11.61 21.41
C ALA A 80 7.86 12.34 22.42
N ASN A 81 6.57 12.46 22.13
CA ASN A 81 5.59 13.05 23.04
C ASN A 81 5.46 12.22 24.33
N ILE A 82 5.39 10.90 24.22
CA ILE A 82 5.31 9.99 25.38
C ILE A 82 6.59 10.09 26.23
N GLU A 83 7.76 10.09 25.60
CA GLU A 83 9.04 10.24 26.30
C GLU A 83 9.14 11.57 27.06
N ALA A 84 8.66 12.66 26.45
CA ALA A 84 8.59 13.97 27.10
C ALA A 84 7.68 13.94 28.34
N LEU A 85 6.51 13.30 28.24
CA LEU A 85 5.57 13.12 29.35
C LEU A 85 6.14 12.25 30.48
N LEU A 86 6.93 11.22 30.15
CA LEU A 86 7.61 10.40 31.15
C LEU A 86 8.68 11.21 31.88
N ARG A 87 9.48 11.99 31.16
CA ARG A 87 10.52 12.85 31.74
C ARG A 87 9.95 13.93 32.66
N SER A 88 8.84 14.55 32.28
CA SER A 88 8.17 15.54 33.12
C SER A 88 7.64 14.93 34.42
N ARG A 89 7.27 13.64 34.43
CA ARG A 89 6.83 12.93 35.64
C ARG A 89 7.98 12.42 36.52
N GLN A 90 9.13 12.10 35.92
CA GLN A 90 10.31 11.61 36.65
C GLN A 90 11.19 12.72 37.21
N SER A 91 10.97 13.97 36.83
CA SER A 91 11.67 15.11 37.43
C SER A 91 11.19 15.31 38.87
N PRO A 92 12.06 15.26 39.90
CA PRO A 92 11.64 15.45 41.28
C PRO A 92 11.10 16.87 41.47
N ALA A 93 9.97 16.99 42.17
CA ALA A 93 9.46 18.29 42.60
C ALA A 93 10.55 19.01 43.43
N PRO A 94 10.73 20.34 43.28
CA PRO A 94 11.58 21.08 44.18
C PRO A 94 11.06 20.87 45.61
N GLU A 95 11.94 20.39 46.50
CA GLU A 95 11.64 20.22 47.92
C GLU A 95 11.06 21.53 48.47
N SER A 96 9.76 21.54 48.70
CA SER A 96 9.08 22.67 49.32
C SER A 96 9.31 22.59 50.82
N ALA A 97 9.98 23.61 51.35
CA ALA A 97 10.16 23.85 52.78
C ALA A 97 8.80 23.82 53.55
N PRO A 98 8.80 23.50 54.86
CA PRO A 98 7.57 23.37 55.62
C PRO A 98 7.04 24.75 56.04
N GLY A 99 5.80 25.07 55.67
CA GLY A 99 5.11 26.28 56.15
C GLY A 99 3.70 26.37 55.57
N GLY A 100 2.70 26.07 56.38
CA GLY A 100 1.31 25.91 55.95
C GLY A 100 0.55 27.20 55.62
N VAL A 101 -0.62 27.05 55.01
CA VAL A 101 -1.96 27.42 55.52
C VAL A 101 -3.01 26.91 54.54
N VAL A 102 -4.18 26.58 55.09
CA VAL A 102 -5.36 26.05 54.40
C VAL A 102 -6.04 27.08 53.48
N ALA A 103 -6.39 26.70 52.25
CA ALA A 103 -7.41 27.38 51.45
C ALA A 103 -8.10 26.37 50.51
N ALA A 104 -9.42 26.48 50.45
CA ALA A 104 -10.36 25.50 49.93
C ALA A 104 -10.36 25.37 48.40
N GLY A 105 -10.63 24.14 47.93
CA GLY A 105 -11.45 23.92 46.74
C GLY A 105 -10.74 23.94 45.38
N GLY A 106 -9.58 23.31 45.26
CA GLY A 106 -9.06 22.86 43.97
C GLY A 106 -8.48 21.48 44.17
N VAL A 107 -9.07 20.44 43.57
CA VAL A 107 -8.46 19.10 43.57
C VAL A 107 -7.26 19.15 42.62
N THR A 108 -6.15 19.72 43.08
CA THR A 108 -4.82 19.38 42.56
C THR A 108 -4.45 18.02 43.16
N GLY A 109 -5.25 17.02 42.80
CA GLY A 109 -5.13 15.67 43.32
C GLY A 109 -4.27 14.84 42.39
N ASP A 110 -3.05 14.56 42.86
CA ASP A 110 -2.21 13.42 42.49
C ASP A 110 -2.60 12.66 41.22
N TRP A 111 -1.92 12.99 40.12
CA TRP A 111 -2.00 12.28 38.84
C TRP A 111 -1.11 11.02 38.82
N GLY A 112 -0.66 10.53 39.97
CA GLY A 112 0.29 9.42 40.13
C GLY A 112 -0.26 8.04 39.79
N GLY A 113 -1.58 7.89 39.65
CA GLY A 113 -2.21 6.68 39.11
C GLY A 113 -1.98 6.55 37.59
N GLY A 114 -1.61 5.34 37.15
CA GLY A 114 -1.57 4.97 35.73
C GLY A 114 -2.94 5.08 35.05
N LEU A 115 -3.00 4.71 33.76
CA LEU A 115 -4.28 4.64 33.05
C LEU A 115 -5.12 3.48 33.58
N ILE A 116 -6.41 3.70 33.76
CA ILE A 116 -7.39 2.62 34.01
C ILE A 116 -8.04 2.18 32.70
N TRP A 117 -8.62 0.98 32.69
CA TRP A 117 -9.49 0.54 31.60
C TRP A 117 -10.75 1.42 31.55
N PRO A 118 -11.09 2.04 30.40
CA PRO A 118 -12.22 2.94 30.29
C PRO A 118 -13.58 2.21 30.27
N ALA A 119 -13.60 0.94 29.88
CA ALA A 119 -14.79 0.09 29.87
C ALA A 119 -14.41 -1.36 30.23
N GLY A 120 -15.37 -2.12 30.73
CA GLY A 120 -15.21 -3.56 30.99
C GLY A 120 -15.55 -4.39 29.76
N GLY A 121 -14.79 -5.46 29.52
CA GLY A 121 -15.01 -6.39 28.41
C GLY A 121 -13.69 -6.87 27.80
N PRO A 122 -13.71 -7.96 27.02
CA PRO A 122 -12.52 -8.41 26.30
C PRO A 122 -12.18 -7.46 25.15
N VAL A 123 -10.90 -7.42 24.78
CA VAL A 123 -10.48 -6.85 23.49
C VAL A 123 -11.03 -7.74 22.38
N THR A 124 -12.00 -7.22 21.62
CA THR A 124 -12.56 -7.92 20.46
C THR A 124 -11.74 -7.66 19.20
N SER A 125 -11.01 -6.53 19.18
CA SER A 125 -10.19 -6.14 18.04
C SER A 125 -8.94 -5.35 18.50
N PRO A 126 -7.71 -5.87 18.28
CA PRO A 126 -6.47 -5.25 18.77
C PRO A 126 -5.91 -4.19 17.81
N PHE A 127 -5.20 -3.20 18.32
CA PHE A 127 -4.50 -2.19 17.51
C PHE A 127 -3.63 -2.84 16.43
N GLY A 128 -3.64 -2.29 15.22
CA GLY A 128 -2.80 -2.77 14.11
C GLY A 128 -3.52 -2.91 12.77
N GLN A 129 -2.81 -3.46 11.80
CA GLN A 129 -3.23 -3.56 10.40
C GLN A 129 -4.32 -4.63 10.20
N ARG A 130 -5.44 -4.28 9.57
CA ARG A 130 -6.55 -5.19 9.26
C ARG A 130 -7.18 -4.89 7.90
N TRP A 131 -7.35 -5.92 7.07
CA TRP A 131 -8.01 -5.80 5.76
C TRP A 131 -7.51 -4.64 4.88
N GLY A 132 -6.21 -4.35 4.93
CA GLY A 132 -5.59 -3.28 4.14
C GLY A 132 -5.71 -1.87 4.73
N ARG A 133 -6.32 -1.69 5.92
CA ARG A 133 -6.34 -0.43 6.67
C ARG A 133 -5.81 -0.59 8.10
N MET A 134 -5.21 0.48 8.61
CA MET A 134 -4.72 0.54 9.99
C MET A 134 -5.86 0.80 10.96
N HIS A 135 -5.94 0.01 12.04
CA HIS A 135 -6.84 0.30 13.15
C HIS A 135 -6.12 1.09 14.25
N THR A 136 -6.46 2.37 14.36
CA THR A 136 -5.80 3.34 15.25
C THR A 136 -6.29 3.28 16.71
N GLY A 137 -6.81 2.14 17.15
CA GLY A 137 -7.35 1.96 18.50
C GLY A 137 -7.51 0.49 18.91
N ILE A 138 -8.23 0.24 19.99
CA ILE A 138 -8.68 -1.11 20.39
C ILE A 138 -10.20 -1.10 20.55
N ASP A 139 -10.84 -2.20 20.19
CA ASP A 139 -12.27 -2.39 20.39
C ASP A 139 -12.50 -3.24 21.63
N LEU A 140 -13.32 -2.74 22.54
CA LEU A 140 -13.73 -3.45 23.75
C LEU A 140 -15.17 -3.93 23.60
N GLY A 141 -15.36 -5.24 23.71
CA GLY A 141 -16.67 -5.86 23.64
C GLY A 141 -17.45 -5.65 24.94
N SER A 142 -18.19 -4.54 25.04
CA SER A 142 -19.10 -4.25 26.14
C SER A 142 -20.56 -4.25 25.67
N GLY A 143 -21.49 -4.68 26.52
CA GLY A 143 -22.92 -4.60 26.21
C GLY A 143 -23.41 -3.16 26.05
N SER A 144 -24.47 -2.95 25.28
CA SER A 144 -25.06 -1.60 25.09
C SER A 144 -25.47 -0.99 26.43
N GLY A 145 -25.16 0.30 26.62
CA GLY A 145 -25.39 1.03 27.87
C GLY A 145 -24.36 0.79 28.98
N SER A 146 -23.30 0.02 28.72
CA SER A 146 -22.21 -0.14 29.69
C SER A 146 -21.55 1.20 30.00
N PRO A 147 -21.28 1.53 31.28
CA PRO A 147 -20.69 2.81 31.64
C PRO A 147 -19.25 2.91 31.13
N ILE A 148 -18.94 4.02 30.47
CA ILE A 148 -17.59 4.39 30.03
C ILE A 148 -17.03 5.40 31.04
N ARG A 149 -15.80 5.19 31.50
CA ARG A 149 -15.09 6.04 32.45
C ARG A 149 -13.86 6.65 31.79
N ALA A 150 -13.47 7.84 32.24
CA ALA A 150 -12.22 8.43 31.79
C ALA A 150 -11.04 7.55 32.23
N ALA A 151 -10.18 7.18 31.29
CA ALA A 151 -8.99 6.35 31.56
C ALA A 151 -8.02 7.03 32.54
N LYS A 152 -8.11 8.36 32.64
CA LYS A 152 -7.46 9.19 33.64
C LYS A 152 -8.29 10.45 33.83
N SER A 153 -8.12 11.11 34.96
CA SER A 153 -8.57 12.48 35.14
C SER A 153 -8.10 13.36 33.94
N GLY A 154 -8.81 14.44 33.64
CA GLY A 154 -8.45 15.36 32.57
C GLY A 154 -9.54 16.39 32.34
N THR A 155 -9.40 17.18 31.27
CA THR A 155 -10.41 18.15 30.82
C THR A 155 -10.87 17.75 29.43
N VAL A 156 -12.18 17.63 29.23
CA VAL A 156 -12.77 17.35 27.92
C VAL A 156 -12.53 18.54 26.99
N ILE A 157 -11.95 18.28 25.83
CA ILE A 157 -11.70 19.27 24.77
C ILE A 157 -12.67 19.13 23.60
N SER A 158 -13.31 17.96 23.43
CA SER A 158 -14.34 17.72 22.42
C SER A 158 -15.34 16.65 22.86
N SER A 159 -16.62 16.85 22.54
CA SER A 159 -17.66 15.83 22.72
C SER A 159 -18.77 16.03 21.70
N GLY A 160 -19.09 14.99 20.92
CA GLY A 160 -20.13 15.08 19.88
C GLY A 160 -20.04 13.95 18.85
N ASP A 161 -20.94 14.01 17.85
CA ASP A 161 -20.91 13.08 16.73
C ASP A 161 -19.68 13.35 15.85
N SER A 162 -18.93 12.28 15.57
CA SER A 162 -17.68 12.30 14.80
C SER A 162 -17.78 11.37 13.58
N GLY A 163 -18.91 11.41 12.88
CA GLY A 163 -19.12 10.67 11.64
C GLY A 163 -18.92 9.17 11.82
N GLY A 164 -17.92 8.60 11.13
CA GLY A 164 -17.62 7.16 11.17
C GLY A 164 -17.24 6.61 12.56
N TYR A 165 -16.88 7.47 13.52
CA TYR A 165 -16.59 7.08 14.91
C TYR A 165 -17.81 7.15 15.83
N GLY A 166 -18.95 7.70 15.36
CA GLY A 166 -20.12 7.96 16.18
C GLY A 166 -19.85 8.98 17.28
N LEU A 167 -20.46 8.80 18.45
CA LEU A 167 -20.31 9.71 19.58
C LEU A 167 -18.91 9.60 20.19
N LEU A 168 -18.09 10.62 19.98
CA LEU A 168 -16.70 10.67 20.41
C LEU A 168 -16.53 11.70 21.54
N THR A 169 -15.69 11.38 22.53
CA THR A 169 -15.26 12.31 23.59
C THR A 169 -13.73 12.27 23.69
N ALA A 170 -13.10 13.45 23.67
CA ALA A 170 -11.66 13.65 23.77
C ALA A 170 -11.33 14.73 24.80
#